data_AF-A0A537UIQ0-F1
#
_entry.id   AF-A0A537UIQ0-F1
#
_cell.length_a   1.000
_cell.length_b   1.000
_cell.length_c   1.000
_cell.angle_alpha   90.00
_cell.angle_beta   90.00
_cell.angle_gamma   90.00
#
_symmetry.space_group_name_H-M   'P 1'
#
loop_
_entity.id
_entity.type
_entity.pdbx_description
1 polymer ?
#
loop_
_entity_poly.entity_id
_entity_poly.type
_entity_poly.pdbx_seq_one_letter_code
_entity_poly.pdbx_strand_id
1 'polypeptide(L)'
;MSEPNEHLTRAPLSTPLVPANRLVELDILRGLALFGVMAINLVFEFRVSIFEQFLPLNEIASPLDRAVEAFLDRAITLKAFALFSLLFGAGLAIQFERLPVKRRVVLLLRRLVVLLAIGLLHMTLIWNGDILTEYALAGLLALPFLFGPTWLLATSGLLFLGLYLTPYLSQLVPLPDTSSMAHHVLDARSVYATGSFSEVLSFRLGELRAIAPLHVWIFPRTIALFLLGAFIWRTGVVQRASDNRWILFGVALAAVMVTIGAGRELATVTLAFAYGASIIGLASTQPGSKLLGWAAPLGRMAFTNYLVQSLIFSWVFYGYGFGLFGQVGASAALAFGVVVYVARSVAERCTADPGPRFTCL
;
A
#
# COMPACT_ATOMS: atom_id res chain seq x y z
N MET A 1 -43.39 39.07 42.41
CA MET A 1 -43.44 37.59 42.34
C MET A 1 -43.63 37.20 40.89
N SER A 2 -42.75 36.32 40.39
CA SER A 2 -42.79 35.47 39.17
C SER A 2 -43.10 36.14 37.82
N GLU A 3 -42.36 36.00 36.72
CA GLU A 3 -41.14 35.30 36.26
C GLU A 3 -40.84 35.89 34.86
N PRO A 4 -39.59 35.89 34.35
CA PRO A 4 -39.40 35.87 32.90
C PRO A 4 -38.60 34.65 32.42
N ASN A 5 -39.28 33.90 31.55
CA ASN A 5 -38.83 32.88 30.59
C ASN A 5 -37.33 32.83 30.28
N GLU A 6 -36.69 31.75 30.70
CA GLU A 6 -35.35 31.35 30.28
C GLU A 6 -35.44 30.55 28.97
N HIS A 7 -35.34 31.22 27.82
CA HIS A 7 -35.08 30.54 26.56
C HIS A 7 -33.60 30.12 26.52
N LEU A 8 -33.31 28.90 27.00
CA LEU A 8 -32.06 28.20 26.70
C LEU A 8 -31.96 27.96 25.18
N THR A 9 -31.24 28.84 24.48
CA THR A 9 -30.71 28.57 23.16
C THR A 9 -29.68 27.45 23.27
N ARG A 10 -30.11 26.21 22.99
CA ARG A 10 -29.21 25.09 22.74
C ARG A 10 -28.27 25.48 21.60
N ALA A 11 -26.97 25.55 21.91
CA ALA A 11 -25.93 25.65 20.90
C ALA A 11 -26.14 24.53 19.85
N PRO A 12 -25.99 24.80 18.54
CA PRO A 12 -26.10 23.76 17.54
C PRO A 12 -25.07 22.67 17.85
N LEU A 13 -25.55 21.43 17.96
CA LEU A 13 -24.71 20.24 18.03
C LEU A 13 -23.65 20.34 16.93
N SER A 14 -22.39 20.28 17.32
CA SER A 14 -21.23 20.35 16.44
C SER A 14 -21.42 19.42 15.24
N THR A 15 -21.72 20.00 14.08
CA THR A 15 -21.61 19.31 12.80
C THR A 15 -20.20 18.70 12.74
N PRO A 16 -20.03 17.42 12.39
CA PRO A 16 -18.71 16.86 12.24
C PRO A 16 -17.95 17.76 11.27
N LEU A 17 -16.82 18.31 11.71
CA LEU A 17 -15.92 19.07 10.85
C LEU A 17 -15.50 18.14 9.73
N VAL A 18 -16.19 18.15 8.58
CA VAL A 18 -15.59 17.73 7.32
C VAL A 18 -14.36 18.64 7.20
N PRO A 19 -13.13 18.13 7.33
CA PRO A 19 -11.98 19.01 7.37
C PRO A 19 -11.93 19.75 6.05
N ALA A 20 -12.11 21.07 6.05
CA ALA A 20 -12.27 21.91 4.87
C ALA A 20 -11.09 21.86 3.86
N ASN A 21 -10.04 21.09 4.15
CA ASN A 21 -8.83 20.91 3.35
C ASN A 21 -8.43 19.42 3.18
N ARG A 22 -9.41 18.51 3.07
CA ARG A 22 -9.15 17.10 2.78
C ARG A 22 -9.22 16.86 1.27
N LEU A 23 -8.09 16.42 0.69
CA LEU A 23 -8.00 16.11 -0.74
C LEU A 23 -8.57 14.72 -1.01
N VAL A 24 -9.77 14.68 -1.57
CA VAL A 24 -10.49 13.43 -1.87
C VAL A 24 -9.73 12.59 -2.89
N GLU A 25 -9.02 13.23 -3.82
CA GLU A 25 -8.19 12.60 -4.85
C GLU A 25 -7.09 11.72 -4.25
N LEU A 26 -6.48 12.15 -3.13
CA LEU A 26 -5.48 11.37 -2.42
C LEU A 26 -6.09 10.15 -1.72
N ASP A 27 -7.30 10.28 -1.18
CA ASP A 27 -7.99 9.14 -0.57
C ASP A 27 -8.44 8.15 -1.63
N ILE A 28 -8.93 8.61 -2.80
CA ILE A 28 -9.26 7.75 -3.95
C ILE A 28 -8.01 6.98 -4.40
N LEU A 29 -6.90 7.69 -4.66
CA LEU A 29 -5.67 7.06 -5.12
C LEU A 29 -5.16 6.04 -4.08
N ARG A 30 -5.24 6.36 -2.78
CA ARG A 30 -4.86 5.43 -1.72
C ARG A 30 -5.75 4.19 -1.68
N GLY A 31 -7.06 4.35 -1.87
CA GLY A 31 -7.98 3.22 -1.95
C GLY A 31 -7.75 2.34 -3.18
N LEU A 32 -7.43 2.91 -4.34
CA LEU A 32 -7.10 2.10 -5.52
C LEU A 32 -5.75 1.39 -5.36
N ALA A 33 -4.74 2.07 -4.80
CA ALA A 33 -3.45 1.46 -4.50
C ALA A 33 -3.60 0.31 -3.49
N LEU A 34 -4.44 0.48 -2.46
CA LEU A 34 -4.71 -0.56 -1.46
C LEU A 34 -5.37 -1.80 -2.08
N PHE A 35 -6.28 -1.64 -3.04
CA PHE A 35 -6.84 -2.77 -3.79
C PHE A 35 -5.74 -3.55 -4.52
N GLY A 36 -4.83 -2.84 -5.19
CA GLY A 36 -3.70 -3.46 -5.87
C GLY A 36 -2.78 -4.20 -4.90
N VAL A 37 -2.45 -3.61 -3.76
CA VAL A 37 -1.66 -4.25 -2.68
C VAL A 37 -2.37 -5.51 -2.18
N MET A 38 -3.67 -5.43 -1.89
CA MET A 38 -4.46 -6.59 -1.49
C MET A 38 -4.40 -7.71 -2.53
N ALA A 39 -4.57 -7.39 -3.81
CA ALA A 39 -4.61 -8.40 -4.88
C ALA A 39 -3.28 -9.15 -4.99
N ILE A 40 -2.16 -8.42 -4.92
CA ILE A 40 -0.82 -9.01 -5.00
C ILE A 40 -0.54 -9.86 -3.77
N ASN A 41 -0.74 -9.30 -2.57
CA ASN A 41 -0.49 -10.01 -1.31
C ASN A 41 -1.31 -11.30 -1.28
N LEU A 42 -2.58 -11.24 -1.67
CA LEU A 42 -3.45 -12.40 -1.66
C LEU A 42 -2.97 -13.46 -2.66
N VAL A 43 -2.77 -13.09 -3.93
CA VAL A 43 -2.51 -14.06 -5.01
C VAL A 43 -1.10 -14.64 -4.96
N PHE A 44 -0.10 -13.85 -4.58
CA PHE A 44 1.31 -14.24 -4.67
C PHE A 44 1.98 -14.57 -3.34
N GLU A 45 1.35 -14.27 -2.20
CA GLU A 45 2.03 -14.39 -0.89
C GLU A 45 1.20 -15.02 0.24
N PHE A 46 -0.11 -14.76 0.32
CA PHE A 46 -1.02 -15.48 1.24
C PHE A 46 -1.48 -16.80 0.63
N ARG A 47 -1.70 -16.85 -0.68
CA ARG A 47 -2.13 -18.06 -1.40
C ARG A 47 -0.98 -19.05 -1.57
N VAL A 48 0.24 -18.57 -1.81
CA VAL A 48 1.41 -19.37 -2.16
C VAL A 48 2.68 -18.75 -1.58
N SER A 49 3.79 -19.50 -1.63
CA SER A 49 5.09 -19.02 -1.18
C SER A 49 5.57 -17.88 -2.08
N ILE A 50 6.13 -16.83 -1.47
CA ILE A 50 6.76 -15.72 -2.19
C ILE A 50 7.83 -16.20 -3.18
N PHE A 51 8.47 -17.35 -2.93
CA PHE A 51 9.50 -17.87 -3.81
C PHE A 51 8.98 -18.54 -5.08
N GLU A 52 7.68 -18.87 -5.16
CA GLU A 52 7.08 -19.49 -6.35
C GLU A 52 7.18 -18.57 -7.58
N GLN A 53 7.23 -17.24 -7.38
CA GLN A 53 7.39 -16.26 -8.48
C GLN A 53 8.77 -16.27 -9.16
N PHE A 54 9.78 -16.91 -8.55
CA PHE A 54 11.14 -16.99 -9.09
C PHE A 54 11.46 -18.37 -9.69
N LEU A 55 10.52 -19.30 -9.58
CA LEU A 55 10.66 -20.66 -10.10
C LEU A 55 9.93 -20.80 -11.45
N PRO A 56 10.26 -21.83 -12.25
CA PRO A 56 9.53 -22.12 -13.48
C PRO A 56 8.02 -22.28 -13.23
N LEU A 57 7.23 -21.85 -14.22
CA LEU A 57 5.77 -21.84 -14.12
C LEU A 57 5.20 -23.21 -13.76
N ASN A 58 4.22 -23.20 -12.86
CA ASN A 58 3.47 -24.38 -12.48
C ASN A 58 2.52 -24.77 -13.63
N GLU A 59 2.92 -25.75 -14.45
CA GLU A 59 2.20 -26.15 -15.68
C GLU A 59 0.75 -26.62 -15.44
N ILE A 60 0.40 -26.91 -14.18
CA ILE A 60 -0.89 -27.46 -13.74
C ILE A 60 -1.97 -26.37 -13.58
N ALA A 61 -1.61 -25.08 -13.58
CA ALA A 61 -2.58 -23.99 -13.41
C ALA A 61 -3.60 -23.91 -14.57
N SER A 62 -4.83 -23.46 -14.29
CA SER A 62 -5.82 -23.24 -15.35
C SER A 62 -5.43 -22.05 -16.25
N PRO A 63 -5.92 -21.98 -17.51
CA PRO A 63 -5.67 -20.81 -18.37
C PRO A 63 -6.15 -19.50 -17.76
N LEU A 64 -7.26 -19.52 -17.00
CA LEU A 64 -7.79 -18.35 -16.31
C LEU A 64 -6.85 -17.90 -15.19
N ASP A 65 -6.33 -18.84 -14.38
CA ASP A 65 -5.38 -18.50 -13.31
C ASP A 65 -4.12 -17.87 -13.88
N ARG A 66 -3.55 -18.45 -14.95
CA ARG A 66 -2.39 -17.87 -15.64
C ARG A 66 -2.69 -16.48 -16.18
N ALA A 67 -3.88 -16.26 -16.75
CA ALA A 67 -4.26 -14.95 -17.26
C ALA A 67 -4.37 -13.91 -16.12
N VAL A 68 -4.95 -14.31 -14.97
CA VAL A 68 -5.05 -13.46 -13.78
C VAL A 68 -3.68 -13.12 -13.22
N GLU A 69 -2.81 -14.11 -12.99
CA GLU A 69 -1.45 -13.89 -12.48
C GLU A 69 -0.65 -13.00 -13.43
N ALA A 70 -0.72 -13.27 -14.74
CA ALA A 70 0.01 -12.50 -15.74
C ALA A 70 -0.51 -11.06 -15.89
N PHE A 71 -1.81 -10.83 -15.69
CA PHE A 71 -2.38 -9.49 -15.61
C PHE A 71 -1.90 -8.76 -14.36
N LEU A 72 -2.00 -9.39 -13.18
CA LEU A 72 -1.58 -8.80 -11.93
C LEU A 72 -0.08 -8.46 -11.95
N ASP A 73 0.79 -9.38 -12.37
CA ASP A 73 2.24 -9.15 -12.47
C ASP A 73 2.59 -7.94 -13.35
N ARG A 74 2.00 -7.86 -14.54
CA ARG A 74 2.33 -6.80 -15.50
C ARG A 74 1.70 -5.46 -15.14
N ALA A 75 0.42 -5.45 -14.76
CA ALA A 75 -0.35 -4.23 -14.60
C ALA A 75 -0.35 -3.69 -13.16
N ILE A 76 -0.23 -4.54 -12.14
CA ILE A 76 -0.50 -4.17 -10.75
C ILE A 76 0.76 -4.33 -9.88
N THR A 77 1.47 -5.44 -10.01
CA THR A 77 2.61 -5.83 -9.16
C THR A 77 3.70 -4.77 -9.15
N LEU A 78 4.17 -4.46 -7.94
CA LEU A 78 5.10 -3.38 -7.61
C LEU A 78 4.62 -1.95 -7.91
N LYS A 79 3.71 -1.73 -8.88
CA LYS A 79 3.13 -0.42 -9.17
C LYS A 79 2.17 0.02 -8.07
N ALA A 80 1.35 -0.90 -7.56
CA ALA A 80 0.48 -0.66 -6.41
C ALA A 80 1.28 -0.30 -5.14
N PHE A 81 2.35 -1.06 -4.85
CA PHE A 81 3.26 -0.75 -3.76
C PHE A 81 3.98 0.59 -3.95
N ALA A 82 4.42 0.90 -5.17
CA ALA A 82 5.08 2.16 -5.47
C ALA A 82 4.14 3.37 -5.27
N LEU A 83 2.88 3.26 -5.71
CA LEU A 83 1.85 4.25 -5.43
C LEU A 83 1.62 4.42 -3.93
N PHE A 84 1.50 3.32 -3.20
CA PHE A 84 1.31 3.35 -1.76
C PHE A 84 2.51 3.99 -1.04
N SER A 85 3.74 3.74 -1.52
CA SER A 85 4.96 4.36 -1.01
C SER A 85 5.01 5.87 -1.26
N LEU A 86 4.67 6.31 -2.48
CA LEU A 86 4.55 7.74 -2.82
C LEU A 86 3.54 8.44 -1.91
N LEU A 87 2.37 7.82 -1.69
CA LEU A 87 1.32 8.34 -0.83
C LEU A 87 1.71 8.39 0.65
N PHE A 88 2.52 7.43 1.11
CA PHE A 88 3.06 7.46 2.47
C PHE A 88 4.02 8.63 2.65
N GLY A 89 4.94 8.83 1.70
CA GLY A 89 5.87 9.97 1.67
C GLY A 89 5.16 11.33 1.66
N ALA A 90 4.17 11.48 0.77
CA ALA A 90 3.29 12.66 0.75
C ALA A 90 2.55 12.82 2.09
N GLY A 91 2.03 11.72 2.66
CA GLY A 91 1.38 11.71 3.96
C GLY A 91 2.30 12.14 5.10
N LEU A 92 3.58 11.80 5.05
CA LEU A 92 4.58 12.23 6.04
C LEU A 92 4.85 13.74 5.91
N ALA A 93 4.99 14.26 4.69
CA ALA A 93 5.15 15.69 4.43
C ALA A 93 3.92 16.52 4.87
N ILE A 94 2.71 16.04 4.55
CA ILE A 94 1.44 16.65 5.00
C ILE A 94 1.43 16.79 6.53
N GLN A 95 1.75 15.72 7.25
CA GLN A 95 1.78 15.74 8.71
C GLN A 95 2.89 16.63 9.24
N PHE A 96 4.07 16.57 8.64
CA PHE A 96 5.19 17.42 9.01
C PHE A 96 4.78 18.89 8.95
N GLU A 97 4.14 19.34 7.86
CA GLU A 97 3.70 20.73 7.70
C GLU A 97 2.57 21.12 8.64
N ARG A 98 1.60 20.23 8.89
CA ARG A 98 0.44 20.50 9.75
C ARG A 98 0.75 20.47 11.25
N LEU A 99 1.74 19.69 11.68
CA LEU A 99 2.05 19.53 13.09
C LEU A 99 2.79 20.77 13.66
N PRO A 100 2.52 21.16 14.92
CA PRO A 100 3.21 22.28 15.56
C PRO A 100 4.72 22.08 15.57
N VAL A 101 5.48 23.12 15.22
CA VAL A 101 6.96 23.06 15.08
C VAL A 101 7.63 22.44 16.31
N LYS A 102 7.20 22.82 17.53
CA LYS A 102 7.76 22.33 18.80
C LYS A 102 7.55 20.82 19.04
N ARG A 103 6.54 20.19 18.43
CA ARG A 103 6.15 18.80 18.71
C ARG A 103 6.20 17.88 17.49
N ARG A 104 6.34 18.42 16.26
CA ARG A 104 6.23 17.61 15.03
C ARG A 104 7.17 16.43 14.99
N VAL A 105 8.43 16.61 15.44
CA VAL A 105 9.45 15.56 15.42
C VAL A 105 9.06 14.42 16.35
N VAL A 106 8.74 14.76 17.60
CA VAL A 106 8.36 13.78 18.62
C VAL A 106 7.11 13.00 18.20
N LEU A 107 6.11 13.69 17.63
CA LEU A 107 4.87 13.05 17.20
C LEU A 107 5.07 12.14 15.97
N LEU A 108 5.88 12.56 15.00
CA LEU A 108 6.21 11.74 13.82
C LEU A 108 7.10 10.55 14.18
N LEU A 109 8.11 10.74 15.03
CA LEU A 109 8.94 9.64 15.54
C LEU A 109 8.08 8.65 16.32
N ARG A 110 7.23 9.11 17.25
CA ARG A 110 6.31 8.23 17.98
C ARG A 110 5.43 7.43 17.02
N ARG A 111 4.86 8.09 16.00
CA ARG A 111 4.03 7.42 14.99
C ARG A 111 4.81 6.34 14.25
N LEU A 112 6.03 6.64 13.79
CA LEU A 112 6.86 5.70 13.04
C LEU A 112 7.36 4.54 13.91
N VAL A 113 7.69 4.80 15.18
CA VAL A 113 8.06 3.74 16.14
C VAL A 113 6.87 2.84 16.47
N VAL A 114 5.67 3.40 16.64
CA VAL A 114 4.45 2.59 16.81
C VAL A 114 4.18 1.78 15.54
N LEU A 115 4.33 2.37 14.36
CA LEU A 115 4.21 1.65 13.09
C LEU A 115 5.24 0.52 12.98
N LEU A 116 6.47 0.74 13.41
CA LEU A 116 7.52 -0.27 13.45
C LEU A 116 7.14 -1.42 14.39
N ALA A 117 6.67 -1.11 15.59
CA ALA A 117 6.24 -2.12 16.55
C ALA A 117 5.08 -2.96 16.00
N ILE A 118 4.09 -2.32 15.37
CA ILE A 118 2.97 -3.02 14.74
C ILE A 118 3.46 -3.85 13.55
N GLY A 119 4.36 -3.32 12.72
CA GLY A 119 4.96 -4.05 11.61
C GLY A 119 5.71 -5.28 12.07
N LEU A 120 6.55 -5.18 13.10
CA LEU A 120 7.27 -6.33 13.65
C LEU A 120 6.32 -7.40 14.19
N LEU A 121 5.25 -7.00 14.90
CA LEU A 121 4.21 -7.93 15.35
C LEU A 121 3.46 -8.55 14.18
N HIS A 122 3.15 -7.80 13.14
CA HIS A 122 2.47 -8.30 11.94
C HIS A 122 3.37 -9.26 11.15
N MET A 123 4.61 -8.88 10.87
CA MET A 123 5.63 -9.67 10.19
C MET A 123 5.88 -11.02 10.87
N THR A 124 5.85 -11.04 12.20
CA THR A 124 6.14 -12.26 12.98
C THR A 124 4.88 -13.07 13.25
N LEU A 125 3.78 -12.45 13.70
CA LEU A 125 2.59 -13.18 14.15
C LEU A 125 1.57 -13.43 13.04
N ILE A 126 1.48 -12.57 12.03
CA ILE A 126 0.42 -12.63 11.02
C ILE A 126 0.96 -13.23 9.71
N TRP A 127 1.95 -12.59 9.09
CA TRP A 127 2.43 -12.94 7.74
C TRP A 127 3.78 -12.28 7.43
N ASN A 128 4.67 -12.96 6.71
CA ASN A 128 6.05 -12.54 6.45
C ASN A 128 6.23 -11.47 5.37
N GLY A 129 5.25 -11.21 4.50
CA GLY A 129 5.34 -10.14 3.47
C GLY A 129 4.94 -8.75 3.99
N ASP A 130 5.24 -8.46 5.26
CA ASP A 130 4.88 -7.18 5.90
C ASP A 130 5.57 -5.98 5.22
N ILE A 131 4.76 -4.97 4.91
CA ILE A 131 5.26 -3.70 4.37
C ILE A 131 5.40 -2.62 5.45
N LEU A 132 4.77 -2.80 6.62
CA LEU A 132 4.70 -1.77 7.65
C LEU A 132 6.05 -1.54 8.33
N THR A 133 6.81 -2.62 8.58
CA THR A 133 8.18 -2.57 9.09
C THR A 133 9.07 -1.78 8.14
N GLU A 134 9.03 -2.12 6.86
CA GLU A 134 9.81 -1.44 5.82
C GLU A 134 9.44 0.05 5.73
N TYR A 135 8.16 0.37 5.77
CA TYR A 135 7.66 1.75 5.71
C TYR A 135 8.02 2.55 6.96
N ALA A 136 8.02 1.93 8.14
CA ALA A 136 8.46 2.60 9.35
C ALA A 136 9.96 2.95 9.27
N LEU A 137 10.80 2.01 8.83
CA LEU A 137 12.24 2.23 8.68
C LEU A 137 12.55 3.27 7.59
N ALA A 138 11.91 3.16 6.42
CA ALA A 138 12.05 4.14 5.34
C ALA A 138 11.55 5.53 5.76
N GLY A 139 10.45 5.59 6.52
CA GLY A 139 9.91 6.83 7.06
C GLY A 139 10.83 7.48 8.08
N LEU A 140 11.47 6.71 8.96
CA LEU A 140 12.49 7.20 9.90
C LEU A 140 13.69 7.80 9.15
N LEU A 141 14.14 7.14 8.08
CA LEU A 141 15.22 7.64 7.24
C LEU A 141 14.82 8.87 6.40
N ALA A 142 13.56 8.93 5.93
CA ALA A 142 13.06 10.06 5.14
C ALA A 142 12.80 11.31 6.00
N LEU A 143 12.56 11.16 7.31
CA LEU A 143 12.15 12.24 8.20
C LEU A 143 13.13 13.44 8.23
N PRO A 144 14.47 13.26 8.33
CA PRO A 144 15.42 14.37 8.28
C PRO A 144 15.36 15.20 6.99
N PHE A 145 15.05 14.57 5.85
CA PHE A 145 14.97 15.25 4.56
C PHE A 145 13.81 16.25 4.50
N LEU A 146 12.78 16.06 5.33
CA LEU A 146 11.64 16.99 5.42
C LEU A 146 12.03 18.34 6.05
N PHE A 147 13.17 18.47 6.72
CA PHE A 147 13.64 19.79 7.19
C PHE A 147 14.34 20.59 6.09
N GLY A 148 14.82 19.90 5.05
CA GLY A 148 15.54 20.52 3.95
C GLY A 148 14.63 21.21 2.92
N PRO A 149 15.25 21.91 1.97
CA PRO A 149 14.54 22.53 0.84
C PRO A 149 13.94 21.48 -0.10
N THR A 150 12.94 21.86 -0.89
CA THR A 150 12.22 20.95 -1.79
C THR A 150 13.13 20.22 -2.80
N TRP A 151 14.21 20.87 -3.27
CA TRP A 151 15.16 20.22 -4.19
C TRP A 151 15.92 19.06 -3.54
N LEU A 152 16.12 19.08 -2.21
CA LEU A 152 16.80 18.00 -1.49
C LEU A 152 15.97 16.71 -1.56
N LEU A 153 14.65 16.81 -1.50
CA LEU A 153 13.74 15.67 -1.63
C LEU A 153 13.82 15.05 -3.03
N ALA A 154 13.81 15.88 -4.08
CA ALA A 154 13.92 15.40 -5.45
C ALA A 154 15.28 14.73 -5.72
N THR A 155 16.37 15.43 -5.40
CA THR A 155 17.74 14.93 -5.65
C THR A 155 18.05 13.67 -4.85
N SER A 156 17.67 13.63 -3.57
CA SER A 156 17.86 12.43 -2.73
C SER A 156 16.95 11.29 -3.18
N GLY A 157 15.71 11.59 -3.56
CA GLY A 157 14.80 10.60 -4.14
C GLY A 157 15.34 9.96 -5.42
N LEU A 158 15.87 10.77 -6.33
CA LEU A 158 16.52 10.29 -7.56
C LEU A 158 17.81 9.51 -7.27
N LEU A 159 18.59 9.90 -6.26
CA LEU A 159 19.78 9.17 -5.83
C LEU A 159 19.44 7.76 -5.33
N PHE A 160 18.46 7.64 -4.42
CA PHE A 160 17.99 6.34 -3.93
C PHE A 160 17.35 5.50 -5.04
N LEU A 161 16.68 6.14 -6.01
CA LEU A 161 16.18 5.45 -7.19
C LEU A 161 17.31 4.92 -8.06
N GLY A 162 18.36 5.71 -8.29
CA GLY A 162 19.58 5.25 -8.97
C GLY A 162 20.25 4.08 -8.24
N LEU A 163 20.27 4.11 -6.91
CA LEU A 163 20.77 3.02 -6.06
C LEU A 163 19.92 1.73 -6.20
N TYR A 164 18.60 1.85 -6.36
CA TYR A 164 17.74 0.70 -6.64
C TYR A 164 17.99 0.10 -8.03
N LEU A 165 18.22 0.95 -9.03
CA LEU A 165 18.40 0.53 -10.42
C LEU A 165 19.79 -0.05 -10.72
N THR A 166 20.76 0.10 -9.81
CA THR A 166 22.08 -0.53 -9.99
C THR A 166 22.03 -2.02 -9.64
N PRO A 167 22.65 -2.89 -10.46
CA PRO A 167 22.75 -4.32 -10.14
C PRO A 167 23.62 -4.59 -8.90
N TYR A 168 24.41 -3.63 -8.43
CA TYR A 168 25.37 -3.81 -7.35
C TYR A 168 24.74 -4.31 -6.04
N LEU A 169 23.54 -3.85 -5.69
CA LEU A 169 22.87 -4.29 -4.45
C LEU A 169 22.53 -5.78 -4.49
N SER A 170 22.08 -6.29 -5.63
CA SER A 170 21.75 -7.71 -5.81
C SER A 170 22.99 -8.62 -5.71
N GLN A 171 24.19 -8.07 -5.90
CA GLN A 171 25.45 -8.79 -5.74
C GLN A 171 25.91 -8.84 -4.28
N LEU A 172 25.65 -7.78 -3.51
CA LEU A 172 26.01 -7.70 -2.08
C LEU A 172 25.14 -8.60 -1.21
N VAL A 173 23.85 -8.72 -1.55
CA VAL A 173 22.89 -9.54 -0.81
C VAL A 173 22.17 -10.44 -1.81
N PRO A 174 22.80 -11.58 -2.18
CA PRO A 174 22.26 -12.47 -3.20
C PRO A 174 21.00 -13.17 -2.69
N LEU A 175 20.10 -13.46 -3.63
CA LEU A 175 18.96 -14.32 -3.36
C LEU A 175 19.41 -15.77 -3.09
N PRO A 176 18.61 -16.55 -2.35
CA PRO A 176 18.80 -18.00 -2.28
C PRO A 176 18.84 -18.61 -3.68
N ASP A 177 19.62 -19.68 -3.86
CA ASP A 177 19.67 -20.39 -5.13
C ASP A 177 18.35 -21.10 -5.45
N THR A 178 18.14 -21.44 -6.73
CA THR A 178 16.89 -22.06 -7.22
C THR A 178 16.51 -23.33 -6.46
N SER A 179 17.48 -24.16 -6.05
CA SER A 179 17.20 -25.40 -5.32
C SER A 179 16.73 -25.11 -3.90
N SER A 180 17.39 -24.20 -3.20
CA SER A 180 16.98 -23.70 -1.89
C SER A 180 15.58 -23.10 -1.91
N MET A 181 15.27 -22.30 -2.94
CA MET A 181 13.94 -21.73 -3.15
C MET A 181 12.89 -22.82 -3.39
N ALA A 182 13.18 -23.82 -4.21
CA ALA A 182 12.27 -24.93 -4.48
C ALA A 182 11.97 -25.75 -3.22
N HIS A 183 13.00 -26.07 -2.43
CA HIS A 183 12.83 -26.74 -1.13
C HIS A 183 11.97 -25.89 -0.18
N HIS A 184 12.25 -24.59 -0.10
CA HIS A 184 11.46 -23.68 0.72
C HIS A 184 9.99 -23.65 0.27
N VAL A 185 9.69 -23.66 -1.03
CA VAL A 185 8.30 -23.69 -1.53
C VAL A 185 7.57 -24.96 -1.08
N LEU A 186 8.24 -26.12 -1.08
CA LEU A 186 7.67 -27.37 -0.60
C LEU A 186 7.41 -27.33 0.91
N ASP A 187 8.38 -26.87 1.69
CA ASP A 187 8.23 -26.74 3.15
C ASP A 187 7.12 -25.75 3.51
N ALA A 188 7.09 -24.59 2.84
CA ALA A 188 6.05 -23.58 3.00
C ALA A 188 4.67 -24.16 2.67
N ARG A 189 4.54 -24.93 1.58
CA ARG A 189 3.26 -25.58 1.23
C ARG A 189 2.80 -26.56 2.29
N SER A 190 3.71 -27.31 2.91
CA SER A 190 3.38 -28.23 3.99
C SER A 190 2.98 -27.48 5.27
N VAL A 191 3.86 -26.61 5.76
CA VAL A 191 3.69 -25.93 7.07
C VAL A 191 2.58 -24.90 7.02
N TYR A 192 2.50 -24.05 5.99
CA TYR A 192 1.43 -23.06 5.92
C TYR A 192 0.07 -23.71 5.69
N ALA A 193 -0.06 -24.83 4.96
CA ALA A 193 -1.37 -25.45 4.75
C ALA A 193 -1.87 -26.26 5.96
N THR A 194 -0.98 -26.91 6.72
CA THR A 194 -1.38 -27.91 7.73
C THR A 194 -0.88 -27.65 9.15
N GLY A 195 0.10 -26.75 9.32
CA GLY A 195 0.73 -26.49 10.60
C GLY A 195 -0.17 -25.74 11.58
N SER A 196 0.05 -26.00 12.87
CA SER A 196 -0.46 -25.20 13.98
C SER A 196 0.12 -23.79 13.97
N PHE A 197 -0.49 -22.86 14.72
CA PHE A 197 0.00 -21.48 14.80
C PHE A 197 1.47 -21.40 15.25
N SER A 198 1.89 -22.22 16.22
CA SER A 198 3.28 -22.26 16.69
C SER A 198 4.26 -22.78 15.64
N GLU A 199 3.87 -23.79 14.86
CA GLU A 199 4.70 -24.33 13.79
C GLU A 199 4.85 -23.31 12.66
N VAL A 200 3.74 -22.68 12.26
CA VAL A 200 3.73 -21.58 11.29
C VAL A 200 4.59 -20.40 11.76
N LEU A 201 4.47 -19.99 13.03
CA LEU A 201 5.29 -18.93 13.60
C LEU A 201 6.79 -19.28 13.58
N SER A 202 7.14 -20.51 14.00
CA SER A 202 8.53 -20.97 14.01
C SER A 202 9.12 -20.99 12.60
N PHE A 203 8.37 -21.50 11.63
CA PHE A 203 8.78 -21.53 10.22
C PHE A 203 9.00 -20.11 9.69
N ARG A 204 8.06 -19.20 9.95
CA ARG A 204 8.12 -17.80 9.52
C ARG A 204 9.34 -17.07 10.06
N LEU A 205 9.68 -17.27 11.34
CA LEU A 205 10.86 -16.66 11.95
C LEU A 205 12.16 -17.12 11.27
N GLY A 206 12.22 -18.38 10.83
CA GLY A 206 13.32 -18.89 10.01
C GLY A 206 13.34 -18.29 8.60
N GLU A 207 12.16 -18.16 7.98
CA GLU A 207 11.97 -17.62 6.64
C GLU A 207 12.44 -16.15 6.51
N LEU A 208 12.41 -15.36 7.59
CA LEU A 208 12.88 -13.97 7.57
C LEU A 208 14.29 -13.81 7.01
N ARG A 209 15.18 -14.78 7.24
CA ARG A 209 16.54 -14.77 6.69
C ARG A 209 16.56 -15.00 5.18
N ALA A 210 15.68 -15.87 4.69
CA ALA A 210 15.57 -16.19 3.27
C ALA A 210 14.98 -15.01 2.47
N ILE A 211 14.02 -14.28 3.04
CA ILE A 211 13.38 -13.13 2.37
C ILE A 211 14.09 -11.79 2.61
N ALA A 212 15.04 -11.71 3.56
CA ALA A 212 15.79 -10.49 3.83
C ALA A 212 16.45 -9.85 2.59
N PRO A 213 17.05 -10.61 1.64
CA PRO A 213 17.58 -10.04 0.40
C PRO A 213 16.54 -9.27 -0.42
N LEU A 214 15.30 -9.74 -0.48
CA LEU A 214 14.21 -9.08 -1.20
C LEU A 214 13.91 -7.70 -0.59
N HIS A 215 13.81 -7.62 0.74
CA HIS A 215 13.61 -6.36 1.44
C HIS A 215 14.81 -5.41 1.30
N VAL A 216 16.04 -5.91 1.40
CA VAL A 216 17.24 -5.07 1.23
C VAL A 216 17.29 -4.47 -0.18
N TRP A 217 16.95 -5.26 -1.20
CA TRP A 217 16.96 -4.79 -2.58
C TRP A 217 15.86 -3.75 -2.84
N ILE A 218 14.68 -3.93 -2.25
CA ILE A 218 13.53 -3.05 -2.49
C ILE A 218 13.55 -1.76 -1.64
N PHE A 219 14.27 -1.77 -0.51
CA PHE A 219 14.30 -0.67 0.45
C PHE A 219 14.73 0.69 -0.13
N PRO A 220 15.79 0.79 -0.98
CA PRO A 220 16.14 2.06 -1.62
C PRO A 220 15.03 2.62 -2.49
N ARG A 221 14.28 1.76 -3.21
CA ARG A 221 13.10 2.20 -3.97
C ARG A 221 12.05 2.78 -3.04
N THR A 222 11.79 2.16 -1.90
CA THR A 222 10.80 2.64 -0.93
C THR A 222 11.18 4.02 -0.39
N ILE A 223 12.45 4.23 -0.02
CA ILE A 223 12.96 5.55 0.40
C ILE A 223 12.84 6.56 -0.74
N ALA A 224 13.25 6.20 -1.95
CA ALA A 224 13.16 7.04 -3.13
C ALA A 224 11.73 7.56 -3.34
N LEU A 225 10.76 6.64 -3.33
CA LEU A 225 9.35 6.96 -3.52
C LEU A 225 8.77 7.75 -2.35
N PHE A 226 9.21 7.54 -1.11
CA PHE A 226 8.79 8.39 0.00
C PHE A 226 9.25 9.84 -0.19
N LEU A 227 10.52 10.02 -0.57
CA LEU A 227 11.10 11.35 -0.80
C LEU A 227 10.47 12.03 -2.03
N LEU A 228 10.25 11.29 -3.12
CA LEU A 228 9.57 11.80 -4.31
C LEU A 228 8.10 12.12 -4.05
N GLY A 229 7.42 11.34 -3.20
CA GLY A 229 6.05 11.63 -2.75
C GLY A 229 5.98 12.92 -1.92
N ALA A 230 6.93 13.11 -1.00
CA ALA A 230 7.08 14.35 -0.24
C ALA A 230 7.43 15.55 -1.14
N PHE A 231 8.28 15.35 -2.14
CA PHE A 231 8.61 16.34 -3.16
C PHE A 231 7.35 16.76 -3.93
N ILE A 232 6.61 15.81 -4.49
CA ILE A 232 5.36 16.05 -5.22
C ILE A 232 4.38 16.84 -4.37
N TRP A 233 4.21 16.47 -3.10
CA TRP A 233 3.41 17.24 -2.17
C TRP A 233 3.87 18.71 -2.09
N ARG A 234 5.16 18.95 -1.89
CA ARG A 234 5.69 20.33 -1.77
C ARG A 234 5.61 21.19 -3.03
N THR A 235 5.49 20.58 -4.21
CA THR A 235 5.29 21.35 -5.46
C THR A 235 3.92 22.02 -5.53
N GLY A 236 2.95 21.60 -4.71
CA GLY A 236 1.59 22.12 -4.79
C GLY A 236 0.77 21.55 -5.96
N VAL A 237 1.32 20.60 -6.75
CA VAL A 237 0.68 20.12 -7.98
C VAL A 237 -0.61 19.35 -7.69
N VAL A 238 -0.61 18.53 -6.64
CA VAL A 238 -1.75 17.69 -6.24
C VAL A 238 -2.82 18.51 -5.53
N GLN A 239 -2.41 19.52 -4.75
CA GLN A 239 -3.32 20.42 -4.05
C GLN A 239 -4.15 21.26 -5.03
N ARG A 240 -3.59 21.54 -6.21
CA ARG A 240 -4.25 22.24 -7.33
C ARG A 240 -4.52 21.30 -8.49
N ALA A 241 -4.89 20.04 -8.21
CA ALA A 241 -5.06 19.01 -9.25
C ALA A 241 -6.07 19.42 -10.33
N SER A 242 -7.15 20.12 -9.97
CA SER A 242 -8.16 20.63 -10.92
C SER A 242 -7.56 21.56 -11.97
N ASP A 243 -6.65 22.45 -11.52
CA ASP A 243 -6.00 23.46 -12.34
C ASP A 243 -4.84 22.85 -13.13
N ASN A 244 -4.15 21.87 -12.52
CA ASN A 244 -2.99 21.18 -13.07
C ASN A 244 -3.31 19.90 -13.84
N ARG A 245 -4.59 19.61 -14.14
CA ARG A 245 -4.99 18.31 -14.72
C ARG A 245 -4.25 17.96 -16.01
N TRP A 246 -3.96 18.95 -16.86
CA TRP A 246 -3.21 18.73 -18.10
C TRP A 246 -1.73 18.48 -17.86
N ILE A 247 -1.16 19.08 -16.82
CA ILE A 247 0.20 18.76 -16.36
C ILE A 247 0.24 17.32 -15.87
N LEU A 248 -0.75 16.89 -15.09
CA LEU A 248 -0.85 15.51 -14.60
C LEU A 248 -0.96 14.50 -15.75
N PHE A 249 -1.82 14.76 -16.74
CA PHE A 249 -1.91 13.90 -17.92
C PHE A 249 -0.64 13.93 -18.79
N GLY A 250 0.02 15.09 -18.91
CA GLY A 250 1.30 15.21 -19.59
C GLY A 250 2.41 14.41 -18.89
N VAL A 251 2.49 14.48 -17.56
CA VAL A 251 3.40 13.65 -16.75
C VAL A 251 3.08 12.17 -16.91
N ALA A 252 1.80 11.80 -16.93
CA ALA A 252 1.40 10.42 -17.13
C ALA A 252 1.84 9.89 -18.49
N LEU A 253 1.61 10.65 -19.56
CA LEU A 253 2.05 10.31 -20.90
C LEU A 253 3.58 10.21 -20.97
N ALA A 254 4.30 11.19 -20.43
CA ALA A 254 5.77 11.16 -20.41
C ALA A 254 6.30 9.92 -19.68
N ALA A 255 5.70 9.55 -18.55
CA ALA A 255 6.09 8.37 -17.80
C ALA A 255 5.79 7.06 -18.57
N VAL A 256 4.68 6.99 -19.30
CA VAL A 256 4.41 5.87 -20.23
C VAL A 256 5.45 5.83 -21.34
N MET A 257 5.82 6.97 -21.93
CA MET A 257 6.84 7.02 -22.99
C MET A 257 8.21 6.55 -22.49
N VAL A 258 8.63 6.94 -21.27
CA VAL A 258 9.88 6.44 -20.67
C VAL A 258 9.84 4.93 -20.42
N THR A 259 8.65 4.39 -20.14
CA THR A 259 8.47 2.94 -19.95
C THR A 259 8.79 2.17 -21.23
N ILE A 260 8.51 2.77 -22.41
CA ILE A 260 8.84 2.19 -23.72
C ILE A 260 10.36 2.20 -23.90
N GLY A 261 11.00 1.05 -23.67
CA GLY A 261 12.46 0.88 -23.77
C GLY A 261 13.20 0.89 -22.43
N ALA A 262 12.50 1.08 -21.31
CA ALA A 262 13.07 0.93 -19.97
C ALA A 262 13.16 -0.54 -19.54
N GLY A 263 14.16 -0.86 -18.71
CA GLY A 263 14.19 -2.14 -17.98
C GLY A 263 13.02 -2.27 -16.99
N ARG A 264 12.68 -3.52 -16.62
CA ARG A 264 11.50 -3.86 -15.78
C ARG A 264 11.37 -3.00 -14.52
N GLU A 265 12.48 -2.71 -13.85
CA GLU A 265 12.52 -1.94 -12.61
C GLU A 265 12.15 -0.46 -12.81
N LEU A 266 12.76 0.18 -13.82
CA LEU A 266 12.44 1.57 -14.15
C LEU A 266 11.02 1.69 -14.70
N ALA A 267 10.62 0.78 -15.59
CA ALA A 267 9.26 0.68 -16.14
C ALA A 267 8.21 0.59 -15.03
N THR A 268 8.48 -0.18 -13.97
CA THR A 268 7.58 -0.31 -12.82
C THR A 268 7.38 1.02 -12.09
N VAL A 269 8.47 1.76 -11.84
CA VAL A 269 8.41 3.05 -11.15
C VAL A 269 7.70 4.09 -12.01
N THR A 270 8.04 4.19 -13.30
CA THR A 270 7.42 5.17 -14.21
C THR A 270 5.93 4.87 -14.44
N LEU A 271 5.52 3.61 -14.57
CA LEU A 271 4.10 3.25 -14.65
C LEU A 271 3.35 3.62 -13.36
N ALA A 272 3.96 3.48 -12.18
CA ALA A 272 3.34 3.93 -10.94
C ALA A 272 3.11 5.45 -10.95
N PHE A 273 4.07 6.26 -11.42
CA PHE A 273 3.86 7.69 -11.63
C PHE A 273 2.74 7.97 -12.63
N ALA A 274 2.69 7.23 -13.74
CA ALA A 274 1.65 7.36 -14.74
C ALA A 274 0.25 7.09 -14.17
N TYR A 275 0.10 6.02 -13.39
CA TYR A 275 -1.16 5.68 -12.73
C TYR A 275 -1.55 6.76 -11.71
N GLY A 276 -0.61 7.18 -10.86
CA GLY A 276 -0.89 8.18 -9.83
C GLY A 276 -1.33 9.51 -10.43
N ALA A 277 -0.61 10.00 -11.43
CA ALA A 277 -0.94 11.24 -12.11
C ALA A 277 -2.27 11.14 -12.88
N SER A 278 -2.52 10.03 -13.58
CA SER A 278 -3.78 9.80 -14.30
C SER A 278 -4.99 9.73 -13.36
N ILE A 279 -4.86 9.00 -12.25
CA ILE A 279 -5.93 8.84 -11.25
C ILE A 279 -6.23 10.17 -10.57
N ILE A 280 -5.21 10.93 -10.14
CA ILE A 280 -5.42 12.25 -9.53
C ILE A 280 -6.03 13.22 -10.55
N GLY A 281 -5.51 13.24 -11.78
CA GLY A 281 -6.02 14.08 -12.86
C GLY A 281 -7.49 13.79 -13.16
N LEU A 282 -7.85 12.50 -13.29
CA LEU A 282 -9.24 12.08 -13.50
C LEU A 282 -10.12 12.39 -12.28
N ALA A 283 -9.67 12.06 -11.07
CA ALA A 283 -10.40 12.31 -9.82
C ALA A 283 -10.66 13.80 -9.55
N SER A 284 -9.83 14.69 -10.10
CA SER A 284 -10.03 16.16 -10.03
C SER A 284 -11.17 16.67 -10.90
N THR A 285 -11.74 15.83 -11.78
CA THR A 285 -12.91 16.15 -12.60
C THR A 285 -14.20 15.69 -11.92
N GLN A 286 -15.31 16.39 -12.18
CA GLN A 286 -16.62 15.99 -11.65
C GLN A 286 -17.02 14.55 -12.05
N PRO A 287 -16.91 14.12 -13.32
CA PRO A 287 -17.22 12.75 -13.70
C PRO A 287 -16.26 11.73 -13.08
N GLY A 288 -14.95 12.02 -13.06
CA GLY A 288 -13.96 11.09 -12.52
C GLY A 288 -14.04 10.93 -11.01
N SER A 289 -14.34 12.01 -10.27
CA SER A 289 -14.62 11.94 -8.84
C SER A 289 -15.83 11.05 -8.53
N LYS A 290 -16.92 11.16 -9.33
CA LYS A 290 -18.08 10.28 -9.19
C LYS A 290 -17.74 8.82 -9.52
N LEU A 291 -16.97 8.59 -10.59
CA LEU A 291 -16.58 7.24 -11.02
C LEU A 291 -15.67 6.54 -10.01
N LEU A 292 -14.72 7.26 -9.41
CA LEU A 292 -13.69 6.67 -8.53
C LEU A 292 -13.97 6.89 -7.04
N GLY A 293 -15.00 7.66 -6.67
CA GLY A 293 -15.29 8.06 -5.28
C GLY A 293 -15.65 6.90 -4.35
N TRP A 294 -16.32 5.86 -4.86
CA TRP A 294 -15.69 4.54 -4.87
C TRP A 294 -14.74 4.11 -3.75
N ALA A 295 -13.47 4.35 -4.05
CA ALA A 295 -12.32 3.89 -3.30
C ALA A 295 -11.93 4.83 -2.15
N ALA A 296 -12.51 6.04 -2.10
CA ALA A 296 -12.13 7.03 -1.10
C ALA A 296 -12.30 6.53 0.35
N PRO A 297 -13.41 5.88 0.77
CA PRO A 297 -13.58 5.36 2.13
C PRO A 297 -12.45 4.42 2.55
N LEU A 298 -12.12 3.45 1.67
CA LEU A 298 -11.05 2.48 1.88
C LEU A 298 -9.69 3.15 2.05
N GLY A 299 -9.44 4.21 1.28
CA GLY A 299 -8.23 5.03 1.38
C GLY A 299 -8.15 5.85 2.67
N ARG A 300 -9.28 6.22 3.29
CA ARG A 300 -9.26 6.93 4.59
C ARG A 300 -8.75 6.05 5.73
N MET A 301 -9.02 4.75 5.63
CA MET A 301 -8.69 3.74 6.65
C MET A 301 -7.73 2.68 6.12
N ALA A 302 -6.84 3.04 5.18
CA ALA A 302 -6.00 2.08 4.48
C ALA A 302 -5.16 1.18 5.42
N PHE A 303 -4.64 1.74 6.52
CA PHE A 303 -3.90 0.98 7.53
C PHE A 303 -4.77 -0.10 8.20
N THR A 304 -5.97 0.28 8.64
CA THR A 304 -6.91 -0.66 9.27
C THR A 304 -7.35 -1.74 8.29
N ASN A 305 -7.68 -1.36 7.04
CA ASN A 305 -8.06 -2.32 6.01
C ASN A 305 -6.95 -3.30 5.68
N TYR A 306 -5.69 -2.83 5.57
CA TYR A 306 -4.53 -3.71 5.36
C TYR A 306 -4.40 -4.75 6.48
N LEU A 307 -4.51 -4.33 7.75
CA LEU A 307 -4.39 -5.26 8.88
C LEU A 307 -5.56 -6.25 8.95
N VAL A 308 -6.80 -5.78 8.77
CA VAL A 308 -7.98 -6.64 8.78
C VAL A 308 -7.93 -7.66 7.63
N GLN A 309 -7.53 -7.22 6.43
CA GLN A 309 -7.32 -8.12 5.29
C GLN A 309 -6.24 -9.15 5.59
N SER A 310 -5.12 -8.74 6.18
CA SER A 310 -4.04 -9.65 6.55
C SER A 310 -4.50 -10.73 7.54
N LEU A 311 -5.30 -10.35 8.55
CA LEU A 311 -5.88 -11.31 9.51
C LEU A 311 -6.87 -12.27 8.87
N ILE A 312 -7.73 -11.76 7.98
CA ILE A 312 -8.69 -12.60 7.24
C ILE A 312 -7.93 -13.59 6.35
N PHE A 313 -6.96 -13.12 5.57
CA PHE A 313 -6.23 -13.97 4.64
C PHE A 313 -5.32 -14.96 5.36
N SER A 314 -4.66 -14.56 6.45
CA SER A 314 -3.85 -15.48 7.25
C SER A 314 -4.71 -16.61 7.82
N TRP A 315 -5.90 -16.30 8.32
CA TRP A 315 -6.82 -17.32 8.84
C TRP A 315 -7.39 -18.22 7.73
N VAL A 316 -7.70 -17.67 6.55
CA VAL A 316 -8.24 -18.47 5.44
C VAL A 316 -7.19 -19.40 4.83
N PHE A 317 -5.95 -18.94 4.66
CA PHE A 317 -4.95 -19.73 3.95
C PHE A 317 -4.09 -20.59 4.88
N TYR A 318 -3.88 -20.21 6.14
CA TYR A 318 -2.98 -20.97 7.00
C TYR A 318 -3.67 -22.09 7.80
N GLY A 319 -2.89 -23.13 8.14
CA GLY A 319 -3.35 -24.39 8.75
C GLY A 319 -4.01 -24.24 10.12
N TYR A 320 -3.77 -23.13 10.81
CA TYR A 320 -4.49 -22.79 12.05
C TYR A 320 -5.91 -22.23 11.82
N GLY A 321 -6.33 -22.05 10.56
CA GLY A 321 -7.70 -21.70 10.18
C GLY A 321 -8.25 -22.68 9.13
N PHE A 322 -8.45 -22.25 7.88
CA PHE A 322 -8.95 -23.14 6.82
C PHE A 322 -7.86 -23.88 6.03
N GLY A 323 -6.58 -23.50 6.16
CA GLY A 323 -5.47 -24.24 5.57
C GLY A 323 -5.40 -24.25 4.03
N LEU A 324 -6.00 -23.26 3.36
CA LEU A 324 -6.11 -23.24 1.88
C LEU A 324 -4.82 -22.86 1.12
N PHE A 325 -3.68 -22.70 1.81
CA PHE A 325 -2.39 -22.36 1.20
C PHE A 325 -1.98 -23.39 0.13
N GLY A 326 -1.72 -22.91 -1.09
CA GLY A 326 -1.33 -23.73 -2.24
C GLY A 326 -2.47 -24.57 -2.85
N GLN A 327 -3.69 -24.49 -2.32
CA GLN A 327 -4.82 -25.34 -2.75
C GLN A 327 -5.81 -24.62 -3.68
N VAL A 328 -5.80 -23.29 -3.69
CA VAL A 328 -6.74 -22.47 -4.46
C VAL A 328 -6.03 -21.80 -5.64
N GLY A 329 -6.68 -21.80 -6.80
CA GLY A 329 -6.22 -21.10 -7.99
C GLY A 329 -6.24 -19.57 -7.83
N ALA A 330 -5.41 -18.87 -8.58
CA ALA A 330 -5.27 -17.41 -8.49
C ALA A 330 -6.58 -16.66 -8.75
N SER A 331 -7.41 -17.13 -9.69
CA SER A 331 -8.69 -16.51 -10.03
C SER A 331 -9.70 -16.58 -8.89
N ALA A 332 -9.83 -17.75 -8.26
CA ALA A 332 -10.69 -17.93 -7.10
C ALA A 332 -10.21 -17.14 -5.88
N ALA A 333 -8.89 -17.12 -5.63
CA ALA A 333 -8.29 -16.31 -4.57
C ALA A 333 -8.57 -14.81 -4.80
N LEU A 334 -8.36 -14.30 -6.01
CA LEU A 334 -8.64 -12.90 -6.34
C LEU A 334 -10.13 -12.57 -6.16
N ALA A 335 -11.04 -13.44 -6.62
CA ALA A 335 -12.48 -13.25 -6.45
C ALA A 335 -12.86 -13.15 -4.96
N PHE A 336 -12.31 -14.02 -4.11
CA PHE A 336 -12.49 -13.94 -2.66
C PHE A 336 -11.97 -12.61 -2.10
N GLY A 337 -10.78 -12.18 -2.50
CA GLY A 337 -10.22 -10.88 -2.11
C GLY A 337 -11.11 -9.71 -2.50
N VAL A 338 -11.66 -9.70 -3.71
CA VAL A 338 -12.61 -8.68 -4.18
C VAL A 338 -13.86 -8.64 -3.30
N VAL A 339 -14.42 -9.80 -2.93
CA VAL A 339 -15.58 -9.87 -2.03
C VAL A 339 -15.25 -9.24 -0.67
N VAL A 340 -14.12 -9.60 -0.07
CA VAL A 340 -13.66 -8.99 1.20
C VAL A 340 -13.48 -7.48 1.04
N TYR A 341 -12.85 -7.04 -0.05
CA TYR A 341 -12.57 -5.63 -0.31
C TYR A 341 -13.85 -4.80 -0.46
N VAL A 342 -14.84 -5.31 -1.20
CA VAL A 342 -16.14 -4.66 -1.40
C VAL A 342 -16.93 -4.63 -0.10
N ALA A 343 -16.97 -5.74 0.66
CA ALA A 343 -17.64 -5.79 1.96
C ALA A 343 -17.08 -4.73 2.92
N ARG A 344 -15.75 -4.56 2.96
CA ARG A 344 -15.10 -3.49 3.74
C ARG A 344 -15.51 -2.09 3.26
N SER A 345 -15.55 -1.86 1.95
CA SER A 345 -15.97 -0.58 1.37
C SER A 345 -17.40 -0.20 1.76
N VAL A 346 -18.32 -1.18 1.74
CA VAL A 346 -19.72 -0.98 2.13
C VAL A 346 -19.83 -0.69 3.63
N ALA A 347 -19.17 -1.49 4.47
CA ALA A 347 -19.18 -1.29 5.92
C ALA A 347 -18.67 0.12 6.31
N GLU A 348 -17.60 0.59 5.67
CA GLU A 348 -17.04 1.92 5.94
C GLU A 348 -17.94 3.07 5.49
N ARG A 349 -18.72 2.88 4.42
CA ARG A 349 -19.73 3.85 3.99
C ARG A 349 -20.86 3.94 5.01
N CYS A 350 -21.39 2.82 5.50
CA CYS A 350 -22.43 2.80 6.54
C CYS A 350 -21.94 3.50 7.84
N THR A 351 -20.65 3.39 8.19
CA THR A 351 -20.10 4.06 9.39
C THR A 351 -19.81 5.56 9.22
N ALA A 352 -19.55 6.02 8.00
CA ALA A 352 -19.16 7.41 7.73
C ALA A 352 -20.35 8.35 7.48
N ASP A 353 -21.51 7.81 7.09
CA ASP A 353 -22.73 8.57 6.81
C ASP A 353 -23.97 7.76 7.24
N PRO A 354 -24.45 7.90 8.49
CA PRO A 354 -25.66 7.22 8.97
C PRO A 354 -26.97 7.84 8.42
N GLY A 355 -26.91 8.66 7.37
CA GLY A 355 -28.05 9.36 6.80
C GLY A 355 -29.16 8.44 6.23
N PRO A 356 -30.41 8.92 6.16
CA PRO A 356 -31.61 8.08 6.00
C PRO A 356 -31.84 7.51 4.59
N ARG A 357 -30.85 7.59 3.68
CA ARG A 357 -31.01 7.20 2.26
C ARG A 357 -30.38 5.87 1.87
N PHE A 358 -29.69 5.20 2.78
CA PHE A 358 -29.19 3.85 2.55
C PHE A 358 -29.63 2.97 3.72
N THR A 359 -30.73 2.26 3.54
CA THR A 359 -31.07 1.10 4.37
C THR A 359 -29.95 0.08 4.17
N CYS A 360 -29.00 0.03 5.11
CA CYS A 360 -28.07 -1.10 5.22
C CYS A 360 -28.97 -2.33 5.51
N LEU A 361 -29.05 -3.27 4.56
CA LEU A 361 -29.78 -4.53 4.67
C LEU A 361 -29.02 -5.54 5.53
#